data_AF-A0A1Q3YE65-F1
#
_entry.id   AF-A0A1Q3YE65-F1
#
_cell.length_a   1.000
_cell.length_b   1.000
_cell.length_c   1.000
_cell.angle_alpha   90.00
_cell.angle_beta   90.00
_cell.angle_gamma   90.00
#
_symmetry.space_group_name_H-M   'P 1'
#
loop_
_entity.id
_entity.type
_entity.pdbx_description
1 polymer ?
#
loop_
_entity_poly.entity_id
_entity_poly.type
_entity_poly.pdbx_seq_one_letter_code
_entity_poly.pdbx_strand_id
1 'polypeptide(L)'
;MPGLPPPPTPEQQRLIARIGKQRERLRALRRAPPDGVDPTDPLLLRLWQFARLHPAVTAALLAALALTGPRRLSRWAGVVLPLVLQRRR
;
A
#
# COMPACT_ATOMS: atom_id res chain seq x y z
N MET A 1 46.45 -2.77 8.37
CA MET A 1 45.79 -1.51 7.94
C MET A 1 45.26 -1.72 6.54
N PRO A 2 43.95 -1.93 6.33
CA PRO A 2 43.41 -2.08 4.98
C PRO A 2 43.64 -0.77 4.22
N GLY A 3 44.36 -0.84 3.10
CA GLY A 3 44.72 0.32 2.29
C GLY A 3 43.47 0.98 1.69
N LEU A 4 43.49 2.32 1.61
CA LEU A 4 42.43 3.08 0.94
C LEU A 4 42.27 2.55 -0.50
N PRO A 5 41.04 2.33 -0.98
CA PRO A 5 40.82 1.93 -2.35
C PRO A 5 41.38 3.00 -3.30
N PRO A 6 41.98 2.59 -4.43
CA PRO A 6 42.52 3.54 -5.40
C PRO A 6 41.41 4.49 -5.90
N PRO A 7 41.76 5.74 -6.24
CA PRO A 7 40.79 6.72 -6.72
C PRO A 7 40.07 6.18 -7.96
N PRO A 8 38.74 6.41 -8.08
CA PRO A 8 37.94 5.82 -9.15
C PRO A 8 38.41 6.33 -10.51
N THR A 9 38.61 5.38 -11.42
CA THR A 9 38.92 5.63 -12.82
C THR A 9 37.83 6.50 -13.48
N PRO A 10 38.15 7.24 -14.55
CA PRO A 10 37.18 8.10 -15.22
C PRO A 10 35.94 7.34 -15.73
N GLU A 11 36.08 6.07 -16.09
CA GLU A 11 34.94 5.21 -16.44
C GLU A 11 34.04 4.89 -15.24
N GLN A 12 34.64 4.60 -14.09
CA GLN A 12 33.89 4.39 -12.84
C GLN A 12 33.13 5.65 -12.42
N GLN A 13 33.72 6.84 -12.61
CA GLN A 13 33.04 8.10 -12.31
C GLN A 13 31.79 8.31 -13.20
N ARG A 14 31.86 7.95 -14.49
CA ARG A 14 30.71 7.99 -15.40
C ARG A 14 29.60 7.03 -14.97
N LEU A 15 29.96 5.83 -14.51
CA LEU A 15 29.00 4.85 -14.00
C LEU A 15 28.32 5.36 -12.72
N ILE A 16 29.09 5.91 -11.78
CA ILE A 16 28.57 6.48 -10.53
C ILE A 16 27.58 7.62 -10.84
N ALA A 17 27.92 8.51 -11.78
CA ALA A 17 27.02 9.58 -12.20
C ALA A 17 25.71 9.04 -12.81
N ARG A 18 25.79 7.96 -13.59
CA ARG A 18 24.61 7.30 -14.17
C ARG A 18 23.74 6.65 -13.07
N ILE A 19 24.34 5.97 -12.10
CA ILE A 19 23.65 5.37 -10.95
C ILE A 19 22.98 6.46 -10.10
N GLY A 20 23.65 7.60 -9.91
CA GLY A 20 23.10 8.76 -9.20
C GLY A 20 21.77 9.22 -9.83
N LYS A 21 21.76 9.44 -11.14
CA LYS A 21 20.56 9.81 -11.89
C LYS A 21 19.46 8.76 -11.81
N GLN A 22 19.80 7.48 -11.93
CA GLN A 22 18.82 6.39 -11.81
C GLN A 22 18.19 6.33 -10.42
N ARG A 23 19.00 6.47 -9.36
CA ARG A 23 18.54 6.50 -7.98
C ARG A 23 17.61 7.68 -7.72
N GLU A 24 17.90 8.84 -8.28
CA GLU A 24 17.05 10.02 -8.14
C GLU A 24 15.67 9.80 -8.76
N ARG A 25 15.61 9.20 -9.96
CA ARG A 25 14.35 8.80 -10.61
C ARG A 25 13.57 7.80 -9.77
N LEU A 26 14.23 6.79 -9.19
CA LEU A 26 13.60 5.82 -8.30
C LEU A 26 13.12 6.46 -6.99
N ARG A 27 13.86 7.42 -6.42
CA ARG A 27 13.42 8.17 -5.23
C ARG A 27 12.19 9.02 -5.53
N ALA A 28 12.11 9.65 -6.70
CA ALA A 28 10.94 10.40 -7.13
C ALA A 28 9.70 9.48 -7.24
N LEU A 29 9.86 8.28 -7.80
CA LEU A 29 8.81 7.26 -7.85
C LEU A 29 8.40 6.76 -6.46
N ARG A 30 9.35 6.56 -5.53
CA ARG A 30 9.06 6.14 -4.15
C ARG A 30 8.49 7.24 -3.26
N ARG A 31 8.63 8.52 -3.63
CA ARG A 31 7.98 9.64 -2.93
C ARG A 31 6.51 9.76 -3.29
N ALA A 32 6.05 9.15 -4.39
CA ALA A 32 4.64 8.84 -4.51
C ALA A 32 4.31 7.87 -3.35
N PRO A 33 3.36 8.20 -2.47
CA PRO A 33 2.99 7.32 -1.37
C PRO A 33 2.69 5.94 -1.94
N PRO A 34 3.12 4.85 -1.28
CA PRO A 34 2.89 3.51 -1.80
C PRO A 34 1.40 3.35 -2.05
N ASP A 35 1.01 3.14 -3.32
CA ASP A 35 -0.37 2.85 -3.73
C ASP A 35 -0.86 1.46 -3.25
N GLY A 36 -0.24 0.92 -2.20
CA GLY A 36 -0.42 -0.43 -1.73
C GLY A 36 -0.66 -0.48 -0.24
N VAL A 37 -1.72 -1.19 0.13
CA VAL A 37 -1.98 -1.57 1.51
C VAL A 37 -0.99 -2.66 1.89
N ASP A 38 -0.08 -2.40 2.82
CA ASP A 38 0.85 -3.42 3.30
C ASP A 38 0.07 -4.52 4.04
N PRO A 39 0.19 -5.82 3.66
CA PRO A 39 -0.51 -6.90 4.34
C PRO A 39 -0.08 -7.08 5.80
N THR A 40 1.12 -6.61 6.16
CA THR A 40 1.73 -6.76 7.49
C THR A 40 1.35 -5.64 8.46
N ASP A 41 0.77 -4.55 7.94
CA ASP A 41 0.32 -3.41 8.76
C ASP A 41 -0.85 -3.80 9.69
N PRO A 42 -1.00 -3.10 10.83
CA PRO A 42 -2.18 -3.22 11.68
C PRO A 42 -3.47 -3.00 10.89
N LEU A 43 -4.50 -3.81 11.17
CA LEU A 43 -5.78 -3.78 10.43
C LEU A 43 -6.40 -2.38 10.33
N LEU A 44 -6.31 -1.59 11.40
CA LEU A 44 -6.83 -0.22 11.43
C LEU A 44 -6.11 0.69 10.43
N LEU A 45 -4.77 0.56 10.36
CA LEU A 45 -3.93 1.33 9.45
C LEU A 45 -4.22 0.93 7.99
N ARG A 46 -4.41 -0.36 7.74
CA ARG A 46 -4.82 -0.88 6.42
C ARG A 46 -6.19 -0.36 5.99
N LEU A 47 -7.15 -0.29 6.91
CA LEU A 47 -8.49 0.23 6.64
C LEU A 47 -8.44 1.73 6.30
N TRP A 48 -7.64 2.50 7.05
CA TRP A 48 -7.43 3.92 6.79
C TRP A 48 -6.76 4.17 5.44
N GLN A 49 -5.72 3.40 5.11
CA GLN A 49 -5.06 3.45 3.80
C GLN A 49 -6.03 3.09 2.67
N PHE A 50 -6.82 2.03 2.83
CA PHE A 50 -7.86 1.66 1.85
C PHE A 50 -8.89 2.78 1.66
N ALA A 51 -9.34 3.42 2.75
CA ALA A 51 -10.29 4.52 2.66
C ALA A 51 -9.73 5.73 1.92
N ARG A 52 -8.45 6.01 2.10
CA ARG A 52 -7.74 7.08 1.39
C ARG A 52 -7.51 6.75 -0.09
N LEU A 53 -7.20 5.50 -0.42
CA LEU A 53 -6.94 5.05 -1.80
C LEU A 53 -8.24 4.88 -2.61
N HIS A 54 -9.36 4.53 -1.96
CA HIS A 54 -10.64 4.25 -2.62
C HIS A 54 -11.81 5.07 -2.06
N PRO A 55 -11.78 6.42 -2.20
CA PRO A 55 -12.80 7.30 -1.62
C PRO A 55 -14.21 7.05 -2.17
N ALA A 56 -14.34 6.69 -3.44
CA ALA A 56 -15.64 6.38 -4.04
C ALA A 56 -16.25 5.08 -3.47
N VAL A 57 -15.43 4.04 -3.28
CA VAL A 57 -15.89 2.75 -2.73
C VAL A 57 -16.29 2.91 -1.26
N THR A 58 -15.51 3.66 -0.48
CA THR A 58 -15.84 3.91 0.92
C THR A 58 -17.08 4.78 1.07
N ALA A 59 -17.25 5.82 0.26
CA ALA A 59 -18.47 6.62 0.25
C ALA A 59 -19.70 5.76 -0.11
N ALA A 60 -19.60 4.92 -1.14
CA ALA A 60 -20.68 4.02 -1.53
C ALA A 60 -21.03 3.02 -0.42
N LEU A 61 -20.01 2.46 0.25
CA LEU A 61 -20.22 1.54 1.37
C LEU A 61 -20.92 2.24 2.55
N LEU A 62 -20.47 3.43 2.93
CA LEU A 62 -21.11 4.21 4.00
C LEU A 62 -22.55 4.58 3.66
N ALA A 63 -22.82 4.99 2.42
CA ALA A 63 -24.16 5.28 1.95
C ALA A 63 -25.06 4.03 2.00
N ALA A 64 -24.57 2.89 1.51
CA ALA A 64 -25.29 1.62 1.56
C ALA A 64 -25.61 1.19 3.00
N LEU A 65 -24.66 1.36 3.92
CA LEU A 65 -24.86 1.09 5.36
C LEU A 65 -25.91 2.02 5.97
N ALA A 66 -25.87 3.31 5.65
CA ALA A 66 -26.85 4.29 6.13
C ALA A 66 -28.28 3.96 5.64
N LEU A 67 -28.41 3.50 4.39
CA LEU A 67 -29.68 3.10 3.78
C LEU A 67 -30.24 1.78 4.34
N THR A 68 -29.39 0.82 4.72
CA THR A 68 -29.87 -0.50 5.20
C THR A 68 -30.35 -0.48 6.64
N GLY A 69 -29.75 0.35 7.50
CA GLY A 69 -30.07 0.43 8.92
C GLY A 69 -29.64 -0.80 9.74
N PRO A 70 -29.50 -0.65 11.08
CA PRO A 70 -28.81 -1.62 11.93
C PRO A 70 -29.53 -2.97 12.04
N ARG A 71 -30.87 -2.98 12.00
CA ARG A 71 -31.67 -4.22 12.12
C ARG A 71 -31.58 -5.12 10.88
N ARG A 72 -31.37 -4.57 9.68
CA ARG A 72 -31.15 -5.37 8.47
C ARG A 72 -29.71 -5.87 8.39
N LEU A 73 -28.75 -5.08 8.85
CA LEU A 73 -27.34 -5.45 8.92
C LEU A 73 -27.11 -6.75 9.71
N SER A 74 -27.71 -6.89 10.89
CA SER A 74 -27.55 -8.10 11.71
C SER A 74 -28.12 -9.35 11.04
N ARG A 75 -29.26 -9.21 10.34
CA ARG A 75 -29.88 -10.29 9.56
C ARG A 75 -28.99 -10.75 8.41
N TRP A 76 -28.39 -9.81 7.69
CA TRP A 76 -27.49 -10.13 6.57
C TRP A 76 -26.14 -10.65 7.05
N ALA A 77 -25.64 -10.20 8.20
CA ALA A 77 -24.42 -10.71 8.80
C ALA A 77 -24.49 -12.22 9.03
N GLY A 78 -25.62 -12.74 9.54
CA GLY A 78 -25.82 -14.18 9.73
C GLY A 78 -25.76 -15.01 8.43
N VAL A 79 -26.11 -14.42 7.29
CA VAL A 79 -26.10 -15.10 5.98
C VAL A 79 -24.74 -14.97 5.28
N VAL A 80 -24.11 -13.80 5.33
CA VAL A 80 -22.87 -13.51 4.61
C VAL A 80 -21.64 -14.03 5.35
N LEU A 81 -21.61 -13.93 6.68
CA LEU A 81 -20.48 -14.37 7.50
C LEU A 81 -20.05 -15.84 7.24
N PRO A 82 -20.95 -16.83 7.19
CA PRO A 82 -20.55 -18.22 6.91
C PRO A 82 -19.95 -18.42 5.52
N LEU A 83 -20.44 -17.71 4.51
CA LEU A 83 -19.91 -17.78 3.13
C LEU A 83 -18.49 -17.23 3.03
N VAL A 84 -18.20 -16.15 3.75
CA VAL A 84 -16.85 -15.56 3.80
C VAL A 84 -15.88 -16.46 4.53
N LEU A 85 -16.30 -17.08 5.64
CA LEU A 85 -15.47 -18.02 6.40
C LEU A 85 -15.15 -19.29 5.59
N GLN A 86 -16.07 -19.75 4.75
CA GLN A 86 -15.82 -20.88 3.85
C GLN A 86 -14.73 -20.59 2.82
N ARG A 87 -14.60 -19.35 2.34
CA ARG A 87 -13.55 -18.95 1.38
C ARG A 87 -12.15 -18.82 1.98
N ARG A 88 -12.03 -18.92 3.31
CA ARG A 88 -10.74 -18.84 4.03
C ARG A 88 -10.19 -20.21 4.45
N ARG A 89 -10.93 -21.30 4.20
CA ARG A 89 -10.41 -22.67 4.30
C ARG A 89 -9.91 -23.10 2.93
#